data_AF-A0A3Q0JG72-F1
#
_entry.id   AF-A0A3Q0JG72-F1
#
_cell.length_a   1.000
_cell.length_b   1.000
_cell.length_c   1.000
_cell.angle_alpha   90.00
_cell.angle_beta   90.00
_cell.angle_gamma   90.00
#
_symmetry.space_group_name_H-M   'P 1'
#
loop_
_entity.id
_entity.type
_entity.pdbx_description
1 polymer ?
#
loop_
_entity_poly.entity_id
_entity_poly.type
_entity_poly.pdbx_seq_one_letter_code
_entity_poly.pdbx_strand_id
1 'polypeptide(L)'
;MPTSSPMSILNSTRNYFFTSIGFPIGSFVTITFWGLFLVNRDLVMPADFDQYFPKWLNHLVHTMVIVFPLIEMATSYRKYWPAQTGLIGLLVFQVVYLIWIHIVYYKSDLWRCVIESNFALHILMQLPK
;
A
#
# COMPACT_ATOMS: atom_id res chain seq x y z
N MET A 1 -8.58 -39.29 12.21
CA MET A 1 -7.25 -38.62 12.18
C MET A 1 -7.05 -38.09 10.77
N PRO A 2 -6.89 -36.78 10.51
CA PRO A 2 -6.62 -36.32 9.15
C PRO A 2 -5.16 -36.66 8.83
N THR A 3 -4.99 -37.55 7.86
CA THR A 3 -3.70 -37.97 7.31
C THR A 3 -3.07 -36.78 6.59
N SER A 4 -2.02 -36.19 7.17
CA SER A 4 -1.22 -35.17 6.49
C SER A 4 -0.46 -35.82 5.35
N SER A 5 -0.96 -35.68 4.12
CA SER A 5 -0.17 -35.95 2.92
C SER A 5 1.16 -35.20 3.00
N PRO A 6 2.31 -35.77 2.59
CA PRO A 6 3.57 -35.05 2.58
C PRO A 6 3.39 -33.76 1.76
N MET A 7 3.53 -32.59 2.40
CA MET A 7 3.36 -31.33 1.68
C MET A 7 4.39 -31.28 0.56
N SER A 8 3.92 -31.26 -0.69
CA SER A 8 4.81 -30.97 -1.81
C SER A 8 5.48 -29.62 -1.56
N ILE A 9 6.76 -29.50 -1.94
CA ILE A 9 7.55 -28.28 -1.76
C ILE A 9 6.78 -27.06 -2.31
N LEU A 10 6.01 -27.23 -3.39
CA LEU A 10 5.16 -26.21 -3.98
C LEU A 10 4.10 -25.65 -3.00
N ASN A 11 3.40 -26.52 -2.27
CA ASN A 11 2.38 -26.10 -1.31
C ASN A 11 3.01 -25.36 -0.12
N SER A 12 4.19 -25.80 0.34
CA SER A 12 4.93 -25.13 1.42
C SER A 12 5.39 -23.73 0.99
N THR A 13 5.98 -23.61 -0.19
CA THR A 13 6.44 -22.33 -0.75
C THR A 13 5.27 -21.37 -0.98
N ARG A 14 4.16 -21.85 -1.55
CA ARG A 14 2.94 -21.05 -1.72
C ARG A 14 2.42 -20.51 -0.38
N ASN A 15 2.38 -21.36 0.64
CA ASN A 15 1.94 -20.96 1.98
C ASN A 15 2.87 -19.91 2.60
N TYR A 16 4.18 -20.03 2.36
CA TYR A 16 5.16 -19.04 2.78
C TYR A 16 4.97 -17.69 2.09
N PHE A 17 4.86 -17.64 0.75
CA PHE A 17 4.64 -16.38 0.03
C PHE A 17 3.34 -15.69 0.44
N PHE A 18 2.26 -16.45 0.60
CA PHE A 18 0.98 -15.90 1.03
C PHE A 18 1.06 -15.29 2.44
N THR A 19 1.68 -15.99 3.39
CA THR A 19 1.76 -15.58 4.80
C THR A 19 2.79 -14.48 5.04
N SER A 20 3.95 -14.57 4.39
CA SER A 20 5.10 -13.69 4.64
C SER A 20 5.10 -12.42 3.80
N ILE A 21 4.41 -12.41 2.65
CA ILE A 21 4.45 -11.30 1.69
C ILE A 21 3.03 -10.83 1.36
N GLY A 22 2.17 -11.72 0.85
CA GLY A 22 0.85 -11.35 0.35
C GLY A 22 -0.05 -10.69 1.41
N PHE A 23 -0.21 -11.35 2.56
CA PHE A 23 -1.03 -10.84 3.66
C PHE A 23 -0.50 -9.56 4.32
N PRO A 24 0.77 -9.47 4.77
CA PRO A 24 1.30 -8.27 5.42
C PRO A 24 1.38 -7.05 4.48
N ILE A 25 1.71 -7.24 3.20
CA ILE A 25 1.74 -6.12 2.24
C ILE A 25 0.32 -5.68 1.89
N GLY A 26 -0.60 -6.62 1.63
CA GLY A 26 -1.99 -6.29 1.31
C GLY A 26 -2.70 -5.54 2.44
N SER A 27 -2.46 -5.95 3.69
CA SER A 27 -2.97 -5.25 4.87
C SER A 27 -2.36 -3.85 5.02
N PHE A 28 -1.04 -3.70 4.83
CA PHE A 28 -0.38 -2.40 4.88
C PHE A 28 -0.92 -1.41 3.85
N VAL A 29 -1.07 -1.81 2.59
CA VAL A 29 -1.59 -0.94 1.51
C VAL A 29 -3.02 -0.50 1.83
N THR A 30 -3.86 -1.43 2.30
CA THR A 30 -5.25 -1.14 2.67
C THR A 30 -5.31 -0.14 3.82
N ILE A 31 -4.57 -0.37 4.91
CA ILE A 31 -4.55 0.51 6.09
C ILE A 31 -4.03 1.90 5.71
N THR A 32 -2.95 1.97 4.94
CA THR A 32 -2.35 3.24 4.52
C THR A 32 -3.28 4.02 3.61
N PHE A 33 -3.94 3.36 2.66
CA PHE A 33 -4.92 3.99 1.78
C PHE A 33 -6.07 4.59 2.57
N TRP A 34 -6.74 3.80 3.42
CA TRP A 34 -7.88 4.28 4.20
C TRP A 34 -7.48 5.32 5.24
N GLY A 35 -6.29 5.18 5.85
CA GLY A 35 -5.74 6.16 6.77
C GLY A 35 -5.54 7.52 6.11
N LEU A 36 -4.90 7.56 4.93
CA LEU A 36 -4.71 8.79 4.18
C LEU A 36 -6.03 9.34 3.63
N PHE A 37 -6.91 8.48 3.13
CA PHE A 37 -8.21 8.85 2.59
C PHE A 37 -9.12 9.53 3.63
N LEU A 38 -9.06 9.06 4.89
CA LEU A 38 -9.82 9.67 6.00
C LEU A 38 -9.20 11.00 6.48
N VAL A 39 -7.89 11.17 6.38
CA VAL A 39 -7.19 12.42 6.78
C VAL A 39 -7.42 13.51 5.73
N ASN A 40 -7.00 13.25 4.49
CA ASN A 40 -7.25 14.15 3.38
C ASN A 40 -7.23 13.37 2.08
N ARG A 41 -8.40 13.29 1.46
CA ARG A 41 -8.62 12.59 0.19
C ARG A 41 -7.71 13.08 -0.94
N ASP A 42 -7.43 14.39 -0.97
CA ASP A 42 -6.66 15.02 -2.04
C ASP A 42 -5.19 14.57 -2.07
N LEU A 43 -4.68 13.97 -0.98
CA LEU A 43 -3.33 13.41 -0.93
C LEU A 43 -3.19 12.12 -1.76
N VAL A 44 -4.27 11.37 -1.90
CA VAL A 44 -4.25 10.04 -2.56
C VAL A 44 -4.92 10.12 -3.92
N MET A 45 -6.04 10.82 -4.01
CA MET A 45 -6.82 10.94 -5.23
C MET A 45 -7.52 12.29 -5.27
N PRO A 46 -6.98 13.26 -6.04
CA PRO A 46 -7.62 14.55 -6.29
C PRO A 46 -9.03 14.34 -6.87
N ALA A 47 -9.95 15.26 -6.57
CA ALA A 47 -11.35 15.19 -7.02
C ALA A 47 -11.50 15.04 -8.55
N ASP A 48 -10.53 15.49 -9.34
CA ASP A 48 -10.53 15.37 -10.80
C ASP A 48 -10.49 13.91 -11.29
N PHE A 49 -9.97 12.98 -10.47
CA PHE A 49 -9.91 11.56 -10.80
C PHE A 49 -11.22 10.81 -10.53
N ASP A 50 -12.20 11.43 -9.85
CA ASP A 50 -13.50 10.82 -9.55
C ASP A 50 -14.30 10.48 -10.80
N GLN A 51 -14.04 11.18 -11.92
CA GLN A 51 -14.68 10.91 -13.21
C GLN A 51 -14.25 9.55 -13.79
N TYR A 52 -13.02 9.10 -13.51
CA TYR A 52 -12.47 7.85 -14.02
C TYR A 52 -12.59 6.70 -13.02
N PHE A 53 -12.51 7.01 -11.72
CA PHE A 53 -12.58 6.03 -10.63
C PHE A 53 -13.83 6.24 -9.77
N PRO A 54 -14.95 5.57 -10.09
CA PRO A 54 -16.16 5.68 -9.30
C PRO A 54 -15.94 5.10 -7.90
N LYS A 55 -16.64 5.66 -6.90
CA LYS A 55 -16.46 5.32 -5.48
C LYS A 55 -16.59 3.82 -5.18
N TRP A 56 -17.51 3.11 -5.84
CA TRP A 56 -17.69 1.68 -5.64
C TRP A 56 -16.47 0.87 -6.09
N LEU A 57 -15.84 1.27 -7.21
CA LEU A 57 -14.64 0.63 -7.73
C LEU A 57 -13.45 0.92 -6.80
N ASN A 58 -13.35 2.17 -6.34
CA ASN A 58 -12.34 2.58 -5.37
C ASN A 58 -12.43 1.76 -4.07
N HIS A 59 -13.64 1.56 -3.54
CA HIS A 59 -13.84 0.67 -2.39
C HIS A 59 -13.44 -0.76 -2.71
N LEU A 60 -13.91 -1.32 -3.84
CA LEU A 60 -13.65 -2.71 -4.22
C LEU A 60 -12.15 -3.00 -4.30
N VAL A 61 -11.37 -2.17 -4.99
CA VAL A 61 -9.94 -2.43 -5.16
C VAL A 61 -9.14 -2.24 -3.86
N HIS A 62 -9.57 -1.37 -2.95
CA HIS A 62 -8.84 -1.11 -1.71
C HIS A 62 -9.30 -1.95 -0.51
N THR A 63 -10.55 -2.44 -0.46
CA THR A 63 -11.00 -3.33 0.62
C THR A 63 -10.86 -4.80 0.27
N MET A 64 -11.07 -5.20 -0.99
CA MET A 64 -11.03 -6.63 -1.34
C MET A 64 -9.64 -7.25 -1.20
N VAL A 65 -8.60 -6.42 -1.28
CA VAL A 65 -7.19 -6.81 -1.08
C VAL A 65 -6.94 -7.37 0.32
N ILE A 66 -7.65 -6.90 1.36
CA ILE A 66 -7.54 -7.49 2.71
C ILE A 66 -8.63 -8.53 2.99
N VAL A 67 -9.81 -8.36 2.42
CA VAL A 67 -10.96 -9.26 2.65
C VAL A 67 -10.70 -10.67 2.10
N PHE A 68 -10.19 -10.80 0.87
CA PHE A 68 -9.92 -12.13 0.30
C PHE A 68 -8.84 -12.91 1.09
N PRO A 69 -7.69 -12.31 1.46
CA PRO A 69 -6.73 -12.98 2.32
C PRO A 69 -7.26 -13.34 3.70
N LEU A 70 -8.12 -12.50 4.31
CA LEU A 70 -8.75 -12.81 5.60
C LEU A 70 -9.72 -14.00 5.50
N ILE A 71 -10.53 -14.07 4.45
CA ILE A 71 -11.42 -15.21 4.19
C ILE A 71 -10.60 -16.47 3.96
N GLU A 72 -9.53 -16.38 3.16
CA GLU A 72 -8.61 -17.49 2.89
C GLU A 72 -7.95 -17.99 4.19
N MET A 73 -7.55 -17.08 5.08
CA MET A 73 -7.01 -17.43 6.40
C MET A 73 -8.05 -18.05 7.33
N ALA A 74 -9.29 -17.58 7.31
CA ALA A 74 -10.36 -18.10 8.16
C ALA A 74 -10.86 -19.48 7.71
N THR A 75 -10.88 -19.74 6.40
CA THR A 75 -11.42 -20.98 5.81
C THR A 75 -10.35 -22.06 5.61
N SER A 76 -9.08 -21.69 5.37
CA SER A 76 -8.01 -22.67 5.16
C SER A 76 -7.28 -23.00 6.46
N TYR A 77 -7.38 -24.26 6.90
CA TYR A 77 -6.54 -24.79 7.98
C TYR A 77 -5.09 -25.01 7.48
N ARG A 78 -4.28 -23.96 7.47
CA ARG A 78 -2.85 -24.02 7.13
C ARG A 78 -2.01 -23.98 8.41
N LYS A 79 -0.89 -24.69 8.45
CA LYS A 79 0.14 -24.47 9.48
C LYS A 79 0.71 -23.07 9.27
N TYR A 80 0.20 -22.12 10.06
CA TYR A 80 0.53 -20.71 9.91
C TYR A 80 1.98 -20.49 10.36
N TRP A 81 2.80 -19.88 9.50
CA TRP A 81 4.12 -19.38 9.90
C TRP A 81 3.93 -18.16 10.80
N PRO A 82 4.78 -17.94 11.82
CA PRO A 82 4.56 -16.89 12.81
C PRO A 82 4.39 -15.52 12.13
N ALA A 83 3.41 -14.73 12.61
CA ALA A 83 3.11 -13.39 12.10
C ALA A 83 4.34 -12.45 12.07
N GLN A 84 5.35 -12.77 12.89
CA GLN A 84 6.65 -12.09 12.93
C GLN A 84 7.39 -12.12 11.57
N THR A 85 7.30 -13.21 10.81
CA THR A 85 7.96 -13.30 9.50
C THR A 85 7.33 -12.34 8.49
N GLY A 86 5.99 -12.18 8.55
CA GLY A 86 5.28 -11.20 7.73
C GLY A 86 5.62 -9.76 8.11
N LEU A 87 5.80 -9.49 9.40
CA LEU A 87 6.22 -8.16 9.89
C LEU A 87 7.62 -7.80 9.41
N ILE A 88 8.57 -8.74 9.42
CA ILE A 88 9.92 -8.53 8.89
C ILE A 88 9.87 -8.21 7.39
N GLY A 89 9.07 -8.97 6.62
CA GLY A 89 8.86 -8.69 5.20
C GLY A 89 8.30 -7.29 4.94
N LEU A 90 7.34 -6.86 5.76
CA LEU A 90 6.79 -5.50 5.70
C LEU A 90 7.84 -4.43 6.03
N LEU A 91 8.62 -4.62 7.08
CA LEU A 91 9.68 -3.68 7.47
C LEU A 91 10.73 -3.51 6.36
N VAL A 92 11.14 -4.61 5.73
CA VAL A 92 12.07 -4.58 4.59
C VAL A 92 11.46 -3.79 3.43
N PHE A 93 10.20 -4.07 3.08
CA PHE A 93 9.48 -3.33 2.03
C PHE A 93 9.41 -1.83 2.35
N GLN A 94 9.12 -1.46 3.60
CA GLN A 94 9.05 -0.07 4.04
C GLN A 94 10.40 0.64 3.91
N VAL A 95 11.49 -0.01 4.31
CA VAL A 95 12.85 0.55 4.19
C VAL A 95 13.22 0.75 2.72
N VAL A 96 12.94 -0.22 1.86
CA VAL A 96 13.19 -0.11 0.42
C VAL A 96 12.40 1.06 -0.18
N TYR A 97 11.12 1.19 0.17
CA TYR A 97 10.28 2.29 -0.28
C TYR A 97 10.82 3.66 0.19
N LEU A 98 11.24 3.78 1.45
CA LEU A 98 11.83 5.01 1.97
C LEU A 98 13.14 5.36 1.25
N ILE A 99 14.02 4.39 1.02
CA ILE A 99 15.27 4.59 0.26
C ILE A 99 14.93 5.09 -1.15
N TRP A 100 13.96 4.46 -1.82
CA TRP A 100 13.53 4.86 -3.14
C TRP A 100 13.02 6.30 -3.18
N ILE A 101 12.15 6.68 -2.23
CA ILE A 101 11.66 8.06 -2.12
C ILE A 101 12.81 9.04 -1.88
N HIS A 102 13.82 8.70 -1.08
CA HIS A 102 15.00 9.55 -0.88
C HIS A 102 15.84 9.69 -2.15
N ILE A 103 15.97 8.63 -2.95
CA ILE A 103 16.66 8.69 -4.24
C ILE A 103 15.89 9.59 -5.22
N VAL A 104 14.57 9.42 -5.31
CA VAL A 104 13.71 10.26 -6.14
C VAL A 104 13.77 11.71 -5.67
N TYR A 105 13.71 11.96 -4.36
CA TYR A 105 13.87 13.29 -3.78
C TYR A 105 15.21 13.94 -4.14
N TYR A 106 16.30 13.17 -4.13
CA TYR A 106 17.62 13.67 -4.50
C TYR A 106 17.77 13.92 -6.01
N LYS A 107 17.09 13.12 -6.84
CA LYS A 107 17.22 13.16 -8.31
C LYS A 107 16.20 14.05 -9.00
N SER A 108 15.06 14.26 -8.37
CA SER A 108 13.96 15.01 -8.92
C SER A 108 13.82 16.25 -8.04
N ASP A 109 14.28 17.40 -8.55
CA ASP A 109 14.05 18.74 -8.01
C ASP A 109 12.53 19.11 -7.94
N LEU A 110 11.64 18.15 -7.75
CA LEU A 110 10.19 18.30 -7.65
C LEU A 110 9.81 19.27 -6.55
N TRP A 111 10.59 19.34 -5.47
CA TRP A 111 10.38 20.35 -4.45
C TRP A 111 10.72 21.76 -4.95
N ARG A 112 11.73 21.91 -5.81
CA ARG A 112 12.05 23.19 -6.47
C ARG A 112 10.88 23.64 -7.33
N CYS A 113 10.24 22.73 -8.08
CA CYS A 113 9.04 23.04 -8.86
C CYS A 113 7.82 23.41 -7.99
N VAL A 114 7.56 22.67 -6.90
CA VAL A 114 6.44 22.95 -5.96
C VAL A 114 6.66 24.23 -5.13
N ILE A 115 7.92 24.55 -4.80
CA ILE A 115 8.27 25.79 -4.10
C ILE A 115 8.26 26.99 -5.02
N GLU A 116 8.84 26.90 -6.21
CA GLU A 116 8.88 28.04 -7.12
C GLU A 116 7.47 28.40 -7.59
N SER A 117 6.59 27.43 -7.81
CA SER A 117 5.18 27.69 -8.11
C SER A 117 4.43 28.35 -6.93
N ASN A 118 4.59 27.86 -5.70
CA ASN A 118 3.98 28.49 -4.52
C ASN A 118 4.54 29.89 -4.22
N PHE A 119 5.84 30.10 -4.40
CA PHE A 119 6.50 31.40 -4.22
C PHE A 119 6.10 32.41 -5.32
N ALA A 120 6.04 31.96 -6.59
CA ALA A 120 5.59 32.78 -7.70
C ALA A 120 4.13 33.21 -7.55
N LEU A 121 3.24 32.32 -7.10
CA LEU A 121 1.83 32.67 -6.82
C LEU A 121 1.71 33.72 -5.71
N HIS A 122 2.54 33.62 -4.67
CA HIS A 122 2.56 34.60 -3.58
C HIS A 122 3.05 35.98 -4.04
N ILE A 123 4.02 36.05 -4.96
CA ILE A 123 4.52 37.31 -5.54
C ILE A 123 3.51 37.89 -6.54
N LEU A 124 2.89 37.06 -7.39
CA LEU A 124 1.91 37.51 -8.38
C LEU A 124 0.62 38.06 -7.73
N MET A 125 0.24 37.58 -6.55
CA MET A 125 -0.89 38.13 -5.77
C MET A 125 -0.57 39.46 -5.07
N GLN A 126 0.72 39.84 -4.96
CA GLN A 126 1.18 41.07 -4.31
C GLN A 126 1.44 42.21 -5.32
N LEU A 127 1.42 41.93 -6.63
CA LEU A 127 1.61 42.97 -7.64
C LEU A 127 0.31 43.78 -7.83
N PRO A 128 0.36 45.12 -7.73
CA PRO A 128 -0.76 45.96 -8.15
C PRO A 128 -0.97 45.78 -9.66
N LYS A 129 -2.24 45.63 -10.06
CA LYS A 129 -2.65 45.50 -11.48
C LYS A 129 -2.21 46.68 -12.33
#